data_AF-A0A329VUS2-F1
#
_entry.id   AF-A0A329VUS2-F1
#
_cell.length_a   1.000
_cell.length_b   1.000
_cell.length_c   1.000
_cell.angle_alpha   90.00
_cell.angle_beta   90.00
_cell.angle_gamma   90.00
#
_symmetry.space_group_name_H-M   'P 1'
#
loop_
_entity.id
_entity.type
_entity.pdbx_description
1 polymer ?
#
loop_
_entity_poly.entity_id
_entity_poly.type
_entity_poly.pdbx_seq_one_letter_code
_entity_poly.pdbx_strand_id
1 'polypeptide(L)'
;MSYLGMGGVLWLSSGPLWAANSAGATFKAEITQGTCDVIVDSNNIELGIVQFADLVLGKVNRETQITLRNCTSVVNRNSITPTITVTGNHVGTNDKSLFRDKGADEKNEASMAVGITVQLKKFSGTEWSPDLKDDEPFHLANKGTIVNDKTPTVPVKFSLVCALAGGQTVAVCKKAGKIKATLTFTFNYR
;
A
#
# COMPACT_ATOMS: atom_id res chain seq x y z
N MET A 1 29.30 -66.25 3.30
CA MET A 1 27.83 -66.37 3.22
C MET A 1 27.33 -66.48 4.65
N SER A 2 26.55 -65.59 5.25
CA SER A 2 25.78 -64.44 4.76
C SER A 2 25.59 -63.46 5.93
N TYR A 3 25.46 -62.18 5.62
CA TYR A 3 25.48 -61.04 6.54
C TYR A 3 24.22 -60.90 7.41
N LEU A 4 24.44 -60.42 8.65
CA LEU A 4 23.44 -59.92 9.59
C LEU A 4 22.66 -58.74 8.99
N GLY A 5 21.35 -58.90 8.81
CA GLY A 5 20.45 -57.81 8.44
C GLY A 5 20.00 -57.02 9.68
N MET A 6 20.72 -55.94 10.02
CA MET A 6 20.21 -54.90 10.92
C MET A 6 19.14 -54.10 10.16
N GLY A 7 17.87 -54.34 10.47
CA GLY A 7 16.76 -53.48 10.08
C GLY A 7 16.81 -52.17 10.85
N GLY A 8 17.54 -51.18 10.33
CA GLY A 8 17.54 -49.82 10.83
C GLY A 8 16.17 -49.18 10.59
N VAL A 9 15.43 -48.92 11.67
CA VAL A 9 14.23 -48.07 11.64
C VAL A 9 14.71 -46.65 11.36
N LEU A 10 14.55 -46.22 10.10
CA LEU A 10 14.67 -44.82 9.70
C LEU A 10 13.52 -44.05 10.34
N TRP A 11 13.76 -43.50 11.53
CA TRP A 11 12.97 -42.42 12.09
C TRP A 11 13.13 -41.22 11.15
N LEU A 12 12.23 -41.08 10.19
CA LEU A 12 11.95 -39.82 9.52
C LEU A 12 11.41 -38.87 10.59
N SER A 13 12.30 -38.21 11.32
CA SER A 13 11.97 -37.04 12.10
C SER A 13 11.47 -36.00 11.09
N SER A 14 10.15 -35.96 10.90
CA SER A 14 9.41 -34.84 10.35
C SER A 14 9.61 -33.67 11.30
N GLY A 15 10.80 -33.07 11.23
CA GLY A 15 11.06 -31.78 11.83
C GLY A 15 9.98 -30.83 11.32
N PRO A 16 9.40 -29.98 12.19
CA PRO A 16 8.41 -29.03 11.76
C PRO A 16 9.00 -28.20 10.63
N LEU A 17 8.40 -28.26 9.44
CA LEU A 17 8.68 -27.42 8.26
C LEU A 17 8.29 -25.94 8.50
N TRP A 18 8.48 -25.45 9.71
CA TRP A 18 8.21 -24.08 10.13
C TRP A 18 9.51 -23.28 10.02
N ALA A 19 10.11 -23.29 8.83
CA ALA A 19 11.23 -22.41 8.52
C ALA A 19 10.96 -21.69 7.19
N ALA A 20 11.00 -20.35 7.27
CA ALA A 20 11.03 -19.39 6.17
C ALA A 20 9.72 -19.10 5.42
N ASN A 21 8.73 -18.49 6.09
CA ASN A 21 7.62 -17.79 5.41
C ASN A 21 7.66 -16.26 5.62
N SER A 22 8.84 -15.70 5.90
CA SER A 22 9.02 -14.25 6.04
C SER A 22 9.40 -13.62 4.71
N ALA A 23 8.49 -12.85 4.12
CA ALA A 23 8.79 -11.95 3.02
C ALA A 23 9.09 -10.56 3.61
N GLY A 24 10.35 -10.16 3.62
CA GLY A 24 10.72 -8.81 4.04
C GLY A 24 10.32 -7.79 2.97
N ALA A 25 9.33 -6.94 3.25
CA ALA A 25 8.89 -5.89 2.34
C ALA A 25 9.21 -4.52 2.94
N THR A 26 9.99 -3.71 2.22
CA THR A 26 10.37 -2.35 2.64
C THR A 26 9.74 -1.35 1.69
N PHE A 27 8.87 -0.49 2.22
CA PHE A 27 8.05 0.45 1.45
C PHE A 27 8.56 1.89 1.61
N LYS A 28 8.51 2.66 0.52
CA LYS A 28 8.89 4.08 0.46
C LYS A 28 7.92 4.79 -0.48
N ALA A 29 7.18 5.79 0.03
CA ALA A 29 6.19 6.57 -0.73
C ALA A 29 6.58 8.05 -0.71
N GLU A 30 7.08 8.57 -1.84
CA GLU A 30 7.51 9.97 -1.96
C GLU A 30 6.36 10.90 -2.40
N ILE A 31 6.16 12.01 -1.69
CA ILE A 31 5.00 12.89 -1.84
C ILE A 31 5.43 14.22 -2.47
N THR A 32 4.75 14.63 -3.54
CA THR A 32 5.06 15.86 -4.30
C THR A 32 3.98 16.93 -4.06
N GLN A 33 4.37 18.20 -3.90
CA GLN A 33 3.50 19.29 -3.43
C GLN A 33 2.51 19.82 -4.50
N GLY A 34 1.36 20.37 -4.05
CA GLY A 34 0.25 20.87 -4.89
C GLY A 34 -0.23 22.28 -4.53
N THR A 35 -1.54 22.57 -4.59
CA THR A 35 -2.13 23.92 -4.33
C THR A 35 -2.20 24.32 -2.85
N CYS A 36 -1.84 23.39 -1.95
CA CYS A 36 -1.53 23.66 -0.56
C CYS A 36 -0.14 23.08 -0.28
N ASP A 37 0.52 23.58 0.75
CA ASP A 37 1.68 22.89 1.32
C ASP A 37 1.19 21.57 1.91
N VAL A 38 1.58 20.47 1.27
CA VAL A 38 1.29 19.12 1.74
C VAL A 38 2.45 18.69 2.63
N ILE A 39 2.18 18.54 3.93
CA ILE A 39 3.16 18.09 4.93
C ILE A 39 2.78 16.69 5.38
N VAL A 40 3.75 15.79 5.39
CA VAL A 40 3.57 14.44 5.90
C VAL A 40 4.63 14.18 6.96
N ASP A 41 4.22 13.53 8.06
CA ASP A 41 5.10 13.26 9.20
C ASP A 41 6.31 12.39 8.82
N SER A 42 6.17 11.59 7.75
CA SER A 42 7.26 10.85 7.13
C SER A 42 7.00 10.64 5.64
N ASN A 43 7.99 10.94 4.81
CA ASN A 43 8.01 10.63 3.37
C ASN A 43 8.40 9.17 3.09
N ASN A 44 8.55 8.34 4.14
CA ASN A 44 8.81 6.92 4.04
C ASN A 44 7.89 6.20 5.02
N ILE A 45 6.99 5.37 4.50
CA ILE A 45 6.06 4.59 5.31
C ILE A 45 6.45 3.13 5.15
N GLU A 46 7.07 2.58 6.18
CA GLU A 46 7.48 1.18 6.20
C GLU A 46 6.38 0.32 6.85
N LEU A 47 5.93 -0.72 6.15
CA LEU A 47 5.03 -1.75 6.71
C LEU A 47 5.78 -2.87 7.46
N GLY A 48 7.13 -2.84 7.44
CA GLY A 48 7.98 -3.82 8.09
C GLY A 48 8.00 -5.20 7.40
N ILE A 49 8.56 -6.19 8.10
CA ILE A 49 8.61 -7.57 7.60
C ILE A 49 7.22 -8.19 7.71
N VAL A 50 6.71 -8.70 6.59
CA VAL A 50 5.34 -9.21 6.51
C VAL A 50 5.35 -10.73 6.36
N GLN A 51 4.59 -11.41 7.21
CA GLN A 51 4.36 -12.85 7.05
C GLN A 51 3.28 -13.09 6.00
N PHE A 52 3.45 -14.16 5.22
CA PHE A 52 2.46 -14.53 4.18
C PHE A 52 1.04 -14.71 4.76
N ALA A 53 0.92 -15.24 5.99
CA ALA A 53 -0.37 -15.41 6.65
C ALA A 53 -1.08 -14.06 6.90
N ASP A 54 -0.34 -13.03 7.32
CA ASP A 54 -0.91 -11.70 7.57
C ASP A 54 -1.32 -11.02 6.26
N LEU A 55 -0.56 -11.24 5.18
CA LEU A 55 -0.89 -10.77 3.83
C LEU A 55 -2.21 -11.37 3.33
N VAL A 56 -2.39 -12.69 3.46
CA VAL A 56 -3.62 -13.38 3.03
C VAL A 56 -4.84 -12.98 3.88
N LEU A 57 -4.63 -12.69 5.16
CA LEU A 57 -5.68 -12.22 6.05
C LEU A 57 -6.01 -10.72 5.90
N GLY A 58 -5.30 -9.99 5.03
CA GLY A 58 -5.49 -8.54 4.84
C GLY A 58 -5.14 -7.71 6.08
N LYS A 59 -4.31 -8.24 6.99
CA LYS A 59 -3.95 -7.59 8.26
C LYS A 59 -2.79 -6.62 8.14
N VAL A 60 -2.21 -6.51 6.95
CA VAL A 60 -0.99 -5.73 6.71
C VAL A 60 -1.38 -4.36 6.21
N ASN A 61 -1.49 -3.42 7.15
CA ASN A 61 -1.77 -2.02 6.83
C ASN A 61 -1.04 -1.08 7.79
N ARG A 62 -0.87 0.16 7.36
CA ARG A 62 -0.31 1.24 8.18
C ARG A 62 -1.02 2.52 7.83
N GLU A 63 -1.48 3.21 8.87
CA GLU A 63 -2.16 4.49 8.75
C GLU A 63 -1.18 5.64 8.96
N THR A 64 -1.31 6.71 8.21
CA THR A 64 -0.59 7.97 8.41
C THR A 64 -1.57 9.13 8.23
N GLN A 65 -1.08 10.35 8.44
CA GLN A 65 -1.84 11.56 8.19
C GLN A 65 -1.08 12.48 7.22
N ILE A 66 -1.81 13.04 6.29
CA ILE A 66 -1.35 14.14 5.45
C ILE A 66 -1.92 15.42 6.04
N THR A 67 -1.05 16.35 6.43
CA THR A 67 -1.44 17.68 6.91
C THR A 67 -1.41 18.67 5.76
N LEU A 68 -2.49 19.40 5.54
CA LEU A 68 -2.55 20.49 4.57
C LEU A 68 -2.27 21.82 5.29
N ARG A 69 -1.35 22.63 4.75
CA ARG A 69 -1.00 23.97 5.25
C ARG A 69 -1.01 25.01 4.13
N ASN A 70 -1.06 26.29 4.53
CA ASN A 70 -0.93 27.44 3.63
C ASN A 70 -1.81 27.34 2.39
N CYS A 71 -3.04 26.85 2.55
CA CYS A 71 -3.98 26.74 1.45
C CYS A 71 -4.40 28.14 1.01
N THR A 72 -3.93 28.60 -0.15
CA THR A 72 -4.30 29.92 -0.69
C THR A 72 -5.81 30.02 -0.83
N SER A 73 -6.40 31.05 -0.22
CA SER A 73 -7.84 31.27 -0.21
C SER A 73 -8.36 31.47 -1.63
N VAL A 74 -9.25 30.59 -2.08
CA VAL A 74 -9.95 30.74 -3.36
C VAL A 74 -11.14 31.68 -3.17
N VAL A 75 -11.28 32.66 -4.07
CA VAL A 75 -12.17 33.83 -3.94
C VAL A 75 -13.66 33.49 -4.16
N ASN A 76 -13.99 32.28 -4.66
CA ASN A 76 -15.37 31.88 -4.98
C ASN A 76 -15.78 30.56 -4.30
N ARG A 77 -16.52 30.64 -3.19
CA ARG A 77 -17.07 29.47 -2.47
C ARG A 77 -17.91 28.54 -3.34
N ASN A 78 -18.46 29.01 -4.46
CA ASN A 78 -19.34 28.19 -5.31
C ASN A 78 -18.57 27.36 -6.35
N SER A 79 -17.26 27.56 -6.52
CA SER A 79 -16.42 26.73 -7.40
C SER A 79 -15.63 25.67 -6.66
N ILE A 80 -15.32 25.88 -5.38
CA ILE A 80 -14.36 25.06 -4.64
C ILE A 80 -14.82 23.63 -4.39
N THR A 81 -14.01 22.65 -4.80
CA THR A 81 -14.14 21.26 -4.33
C THR A 81 -12.77 20.71 -3.95
N PRO A 82 -12.44 20.55 -2.66
CA PRO A 82 -11.15 20.00 -2.25
C PRO A 82 -11.05 18.55 -2.70
N THR A 83 -10.05 18.27 -3.53
CA THR A 83 -9.77 16.94 -4.07
C THR A 83 -8.32 16.58 -3.85
N ILE A 84 -8.09 15.28 -3.78
CA ILE A 84 -6.75 14.70 -3.78
C ILE A 84 -6.71 13.59 -4.83
N THR A 85 -5.71 13.62 -5.70
CA THR A 85 -5.41 12.53 -6.60
C THR A 85 -4.17 11.79 -6.11
N VAL A 86 -4.17 10.48 -6.27
CA VAL A 86 -3.00 9.63 -5.99
C VAL A 86 -2.53 9.08 -7.32
N THR A 87 -1.25 9.23 -7.60
CA THR A 87 -0.63 8.69 -8.81
C THR A 87 0.57 7.82 -8.48
N GLY A 88 0.81 6.80 -9.30
CA GLY A 88 1.94 5.90 -9.08
C GLY A 88 2.16 4.88 -10.22
N ASN A 89 3.08 3.95 -9.99
CA ASN A 89 3.37 2.88 -10.94
C ASN A 89 2.50 1.65 -10.67
N HIS A 90 2.27 0.82 -11.69
CA HIS A 90 1.48 -0.42 -11.64
C HIS A 90 2.23 -1.61 -12.23
N VAL A 91 3.52 -1.75 -11.94
CA VAL A 91 4.37 -2.74 -12.60
C VAL A 91 3.83 -4.16 -12.39
N GLY A 92 3.57 -4.88 -13.48
CA GLY A 92 3.12 -6.27 -13.45
C GLY A 92 1.61 -6.46 -13.24
N THR A 93 0.81 -5.39 -13.26
CA THR A 93 -0.65 -5.44 -13.13
C THR A 93 -1.34 -4.42 -14.03
N ASN A 94 -2.60 -4.68 -14.40
CA ASN A 94 -3.49 -3.72 -15.04
C ASN A 94 -4.47 -3.06 -14.05
N ASP A 95 -4.42 -3.48 -12.78
CA ASP A 95 -5.25 -2.92 -11.72
C ASP A 95 -4.69 -1.55 -11.29
N LYS A 96 -5.41 -0.49 -11.67
CA LYS A 96 -5.08 0.90 -11.34
C LYS A 96 -5.18 1.23 -9.84
N SER A 97 -5.72 0.34 -9.01
CA SER A 97 -5.72 0.52 -7.56
C SER A 97 -4.55 -0.17 -6.86
N LEU A 98 -3.80 -1.00 -7.59
CA LEU A 98 -2.67 -1.76 -7.08
C LEU A 98 -1.35 -1.12 -7.51
N PHE A 99 -0.73 -0.38 -6.60
CA PHE A 99 0.50 0.35 -6.87
C PHE A 99 1.75 -0.47 -6.59
N ARG A 100 2.71 -0.40 -7.51
CA ARG A 100 3.99 -1.09 -7.45
C ARG A 100 5.02 -0.47 -8.40
N ASP A 101 6.22 -0.24 -7.88
CA ASP A 101 7.41 0.10 -8.65
C ASP A 101 8.14 -1.17 -9.14
N LYS A 102 8.93 -0.99 -10.20
CA LYS A 102 9.93 -1.99 -10.59
C LYS A 102 11.03 -2.03 -9.52
N GLY A 103 11.39 -3.23 -9.06
CA GLY A 103 12.53 -3.42 -8.17
C GLY A 103 13.85 -3.19 -8.90
N ALA A 104 14.86 -2.69 -8.18
CA ALA A 104 16.21 -2.55 -8.73
C ALA A 104 16.93 -3.90 -8.92
N ASP A 105 16.43 -4.97 -8.28
CA ASP A 105 16.98 -6.32 -8.33
C ASP A 105 15.83 -7.30 -8.63
N GLU A 106 15.60 -7.56 -9.93
CA GLU A 106 14.52 -8.41 -10.45
C GLU A 106 14.55 -9.83 -9.82
N LYS A 107 15.71 -10.28 -9.33
CA LYS A 107 15.88 -11.60 -8.71
C LYS A 107 15.31 -11.68 -7.29
N ASN A 108 15.18 -10.54 -6.60
CA ASN A 108 14.72 -10.43 -5.21
C ASN A 108 13.35 -9.72 -5.09
N GLU A 109 12.62 -9.61 -6.19
CA GLU A 109 11.27 -9.06 -6.20
C GLU A 109 10.22 -10.04 -5.67
N ALA A 110 9.30 -9.53 -4.87
CA ALA A 110 8.12 -10.29 -4.47
C ALA A 110 7.25 -10.63 -5.69
N SER A 111 6.27 -11.48 -5.49
CA SER A 111 5.29 -11.82 -6.54
C SER A 111 4.63 -10.59 -7.14
N MET A 112 4.48 -10.53 -8.48
CA MET A 112 3.79 -9.45 -9.19
C MET A 112 2.31 -9.30 -8.80
N ALA A 113 1.72 -10.34 -8.20
CA ALA A 113 0.38 -10.29 -7.63
C ALA A 113 0.29 -9.49 -6.32
N VAL A 114 1.41 -9.06 -5.74
CA VAL A 114 1.42 -8.29 -4.49
C VAL A 114 1.77 -6.84 -4.77
N GLY A 115 0.97 -5.92 -4.24
CA GLY A 115 1.14 -4.48 -4.36
C GLY A 115 0.44 -3.72 -3.25
N ILE A 116 0.49 -2.40 -3.33
CA ILE A 116 -0.04 -1.50 -2.31
C ILE A 116 -1.35 -0.90 -2.78
N THR A 117 -2.37 -0.92 -1.93
CA THR A 117 -3.58 -0.11 -2.12
C THR A 117 -3.59 1.06 -1.14
N VAL A 118 -4.32 2.10 -1.52
CA VAL A 118 -4.45 3.35 -0.74
C VAL A 118 -5.91 3.62 -0.48
N GLN A 119 -6.26 3.90 0.77
CA GLN A 119 -7.58 4.37 1.17
C GLN A 119 -7.44 5.69 1.93
N LEU A 120 -8.42 6.58 1.75
CA LEU A 120 -8.47 7.89 2.41
C LEU A 120 -9.77 8.07 3.19
N LYS A 121 -9.73 8.96 4.18
CA LYS A 121 -10.95 9.51 4.79
C LYS A 121 -11.18 10.95 4.33
N LYS A 122 -12.45 11.34 4.30
CA LYS A 122 -12.86 12.75 4.18
C LYS A 122 -12.46 13.51 5.46
N PHE A 123 -12.35 14.84 5.39
CA PHE A 123 -11.92 15.67 6.54
C PHE A 123 -12.73 15.45 7.83
N SER A 124 -14.02 15.14 7.70
CA SER A 124 -14.93 14.85 8.83
C SER A 124 -15.55 13.45 8.75
N GLY A 125 -14.98 12.56 7.92
CA GLY A 125 -15.49 11.21 7.72
C GLY A 125 -14.89 10.21 8.70
N THR A 126 -15.70 9.24 9.12
CA THR A 126 -15.23 8.08 9.90
C THR A 126 -14.84 6.89 9.02
N GLU A 127 -15.43 6.80 7.84
CA GLU A 127 -15.31 5.67 6.92
C GLU A 127 -14.12 5.81 5.98
N TRP A 128 -13.44 4.68 5.76
CA TRP A 128 -12.43 4.56 4.70
C TRP A 128 -13.10 4.54 3.32
N SER A 129 -12.48 5.20 2.35
CA SER A 129 -12.85 5.06 0.95
C SER A 129 -12.66 3.61 0.46
N PRO A 130 -13.26 3.23 -0.67
CA PRO A 130 -12.71 2.14 -1.48
C PRO A 130 -11.24 2.38 -1.84
N ASP A 131 -10.54 1.36 -2.30
CA ASP A 131 -9.17 1.51 -2.80
C ASP A 131 -9.14 2.54 -3.93
N LEU A 132 -8.28 3.55 -3.78
CA LEU A 132 -8.15 4.63 -4.75
C LEU A 132 -7.50 4.10 -6.02
N LYS A 133 -8.02 4.57 -7.16
CA LYS A 133 -7.42 4.32 -8.46
C LYS A 133 -6.49 5.47 -8.85
N ASP A 134 -5.46 5.11 -9.58
CA ASP A 134 -4.50 6.02 -10.17
C ASP A 134 -5.18 7.14 -10.97
N ASP A 135 -4.79 8.37 -10.63
CA ASP A 135 -5.26 9.63 -11.22
C ASP A 135 -6.78 9.90 -11.08
N GLU A 136 -7.50 9.12 -10.26
CA GLU A 136 -8.91 9.37 -9.99
C GLU A 136 -9.06 10.36 -8.81
N PRO A 137 -9.80 11.48 -8.98
CA PRO A 137 -9.93 12.48 -7.92
C PRO A 137 -10.83 11.98 -6.79
N PHE A 138 -10.28 11.96 -5.58
CA PHE A 138 -11.03 11.71 -4.36
C PHE A 138 -11.51 13.04 -3.74
N HIS A 139 -12.81 13.19 -3.56
CA HIS A 139 -13.41 14.36 -2.92
C HIS A 139 -13.26 14.30 -1.39
N LEU A 140 -12.43 15.20 -0.85
CA LEU A 140 -12.14 15.26 0.59
C LEU A 140 -13.26 15.90 1.41
N ALA A 141 -14.11 16.69 0.77
CA ALA A 141 -15.31 17.27 1.35
C ALA A 141 -16.33 17.63 0.26
N ASN A 142 -17.50 18.09 0.69
CA ASN A 142 -18.54 18.56 -0.22
C ASN A 142 -18.09 19.84 -0.93
N LYS A 143 -18.64 20.08 -2.13
CA LYS A 143 -18.47 21.34 -2.86
C LYS A 143 -18.84 22.52 -1.95
N GLY A 144 -18.03 23.58 -2.00
CA GLY A 144 -18.16 24.77 -1.16
C GLY A 144 -17.52 24.68 0.22
N THR A 145 -16.91 23.55 0.57
CA THR A 145 -16.19 23.42 1.84
C THR A 145 -14.91 24.25 1.81
N ILE A 146 -14.81 25.22 2.72
CA ILE A 146 -13.60 26.01 2.88
C ILE A 146 -12.58 25.24 3.71
N VAL A 147 -11.39 25.08 3.16
CA VAL A 147 -10.22 24.55 3.85
C VAL A 147 -9.55 25.74 4.53
N ASN A 148 -9.88 25.98 5.80
CA ASN A 148 -9.31 27.06 6.61
C ASN A 148 -8.11 26.58 7.44
N ASP A 149 -7.27 27.53 7.87
CA ASP A 149 -5.94 27.34 8.48
C ASP A 149 -5.85 26.48 9.76
N LYS A 150 -6.92 25.80 10.14
CA LYS A 150 -6.93 24.75 11.18
C LYS A 150 -6.34 23.43 10.66
N THR A 151 -5.27 23.50 9.87
CA THR A 151 -4.44 22.39 9.36
C THR A 151 -5.22 21.08 9.17
N PRO A 152 -6.13 21.00 8.19
CA PRO A 152 -6.94 19.81 8.03
C PRO A 152 -6.04 18.62 7.69
N THR A 153 -6.23 17.55 8.45
CA THR A 153 -5.53 16.29 8.27
C THR A 153 -6.37 15.35 7.42
N VAL A 154 -5.74 14.67 6.47
CA VAL A 154 -6.33 13.57 5.70
C VAL A 154 -5.73 12.27 6.20
N PRO A 155 -6.50 11.43 6.91
CA PRO A 155 -6.06 10.08 7.25
C PRO A 155 -5.88 9.25 5.97
N VAL A 156 -4.74 8.57 5.89
CA VAL A 156 -4.38 7.69 4.78
C VAL A 156 -4.06 6.32 5.34
N LYS A 157 -4.56 5.28 4.70
CA LYS A 157 -4.22 3.89 5.01
C LYS A 157 -3.60 3.24 3.79
N PHE A 158 -2.41 2.71 3.99
CA PHE A 158 -1.71 1.87 3.01
C PHE A 158 -1.91 0.42 3.41
N SER A 159 -2.32 -0.42 2.47
CA SER A 159 -2.50 -1.85 2.71
C SER A 159 -1.66 -2.64 1.72
N LEU A 160 -0.98 -3.68 2.20
CA LEU A 160 -0.36 -4.66 1.33
C LEU A 160 -1.38 -5.73 0.98
N VAL A 161 -1.63 -5.93 -0.31
CA VAL A 161 -2.65 -6.87 -0.78
C VAL A 161 -2.08 -7.85 -1.80
N CYS A 162 -2.64 -9.06 -1.77
CA CYS A 162 -2.44 -10.09 -2.78
C CYS A 162 -3.61 -10.00 -3.78
N ALA A 163 -3.41 -9.32 -4.90
CA ALA A 163 -4.38 -9.18 -5.98
C ALA A 163 -4.12 -10.25 -7.04
N LEU A 164 -4.97 -11.28 -7.05
CA LEU A 164 -4.83 -12.42 -7.95
C LEU A 164 -5.29 -12.07 -9.36
N ALA A 165 -4.48 -12.39 -10.37
CA ALA A 165 -4.97 -12.44 -11.73
C ALA A 165 -5.92 -13.64 -11.91
N GLY A 166 -6.82 -13.58 -12.90
CA GLY A 166 -7.77 -14.66 -13.19
C GLY A 166 -7.07 -16.01 -13.34
N GLY A 167 -7.53 -17.01 -12.57
CA GLY A 167 -6.97 -18.37 -12.58
C GLY A 167 -5.75 -18.58 -11.67
N GLN A 168 -5.25 -17.55 -10.97
CA GLN A 168 -4.19 -17.69 -9.98
C GLN A 168 -4.75 -18.02 -8.59
N THR A 169 -3.91 -18.64 -7.76
CA THR A 169 -4.21 -18.91 -6.35
C THR A 169 -3.36 -18.03 -5.44
N VAL A 170 -3.78 -17.87 -4.18
CA VAL A 170 -3.04 -17.11 -3.14
C VAL A 170 -1.60 -17.57 -2.95
N ALA A 171 -1.26 -18.81 -3.35
CA ALA A 171 0.10 -19.33 -3.29
C ALA A 171 1.09 -18.51 -4.13
N VAL A 172 0.63 -17.84 -5.19
CA VAL A 172 1.46 -16.96 -6.02
C VAL A 172 2.04 -15.80 -5.20
N CYS A 173 1.35 -15.35 -4.15
CA CYS A 173 1.81 -14.28 -3.27
C CYS A 173 2.80 -14.73 -2.19
N LYS A 174 3.11 -16.04 -2.10
CA LYS A 174 4.09 -16.58 -1.15
C LYS A 174 5.53 -16.25 -1.52
N LYS A 175 5.79 -15.86 -2.78
CA LYS A 175 7.13 -15.50 -3.24
C LYS A 175 7.66 -14.33 -2.41
N ALA A 176 8.67 -14.61 -1.60
CA ALA A 176 9.36 -13.62 -0.82
C ALA A 176 10.09 -12.61 -1.72
N GLY A 177 10.20 -11.38 -1.24
CA GLY A 177 10.95 -10.32 -1.90
C GLY A 177 10.49 -8.95 -1.44
N LYS A 178 11.16 -7.93 -1.95
CA LYS A 178 10.85 -6.54 -1.61
C LYS A 178 9.75 -6.01 -2.54
N ILE A 179 8.87 -5.19 -1.98
CA ILE A 179 7.84 -4.46 -2.71
C ILE A 179 8.03 -2.99 -2.38
N LYS A 180 8.09 -2.17 -3.42
CA LYS A 180 8.17 -0.72 -3.32
C LYS A 180 7.04 -0.12 -4.17
N ALA A 181 6.50 1.01 -3.76
CA ALA A 181 5.56 1.80 -4.56
C ALA A 181 5.79 3.28 -4.23
N THR A 182 6.11 4.07 -5.25
CA THR A 182 6.28 5.52 -5.12
C THR A 182 4.97 6.19 -5.52
N LEU A 183 4.40 7.00 -4.61
CA LEU A 183 3.02 7.52 -4.73
C LEU A 183 2.99 9.04 -4.58
N THR A 184 2.60 9.75 -5.64
CA THR A 184 2.43 11.21 -5.59
C THR A 184 0.99 11.57 -5.24
N PHE A 185 0.82 12.35 -4.16
CA PHE A 185 -0.46 12.91 -3.74
C PHE A 185 -0.57 14.36 -4.21
N THR A 186 -1.49 14.64 -5.13
CA THR A 186 -1.73 16.02 -5.60
C THR A 186 -3.00 16.56 -4.98
N PHE A 187 -2.89 17.60 -4.16
CA PHE A 187 -4.05 18.30 -3.63
C PHE A 187 -4.46 19.42 -4.60
N ASN A 188 -5.74 19.44 -4.96
CA ASN A 188 -6.35 20.45 -5.80
C ASN A 188 -7.54 21.10 -5.09
N TYR A 189 -7.48 22.41 -4.99
CA TYR A 189 -8.49 23.25 -4.36
C TYR A 189 -8.83 24.41 -5.29
N ARG A 190 -9.80 24.17 -6.18
CA ARG A 190 -10.34 25.12 -7.16
C ARG A 190 -11.85 25.00 -7.22
#